data_AF-A0A413ZS52-F1
#
_entry.id   AF-A0A413ZS52-F1
#
_cell.length_a   1.000
_cell.length_b   1.000
_cell.length_c   1.000
_cell.angle_alpha   90.00
_cell.angle_beta   90.00
_cell.angle_gamma   90.00
#
_symmetry.space_group_name_H-M   'P 1'
#
loop_
_entity.id
_entity.type
_entity.pdbx_description
1 polymer ?
#
loop_
_entity_poly.entity_id
_entity_poly.type
_entity_poly.pdbx_seq_one_letter_code
_entity_poly.pdbx_strand_id
1 'polypeptide(L)'
;MKISTKEQQRAEFLLQSQRIQLHQIESFSFMERYPRQAHKDIPAGKAKYGPGIFVFHLKEKQDKVIYMPPFRHPSSLVRFLVSQGVPFANYVPRGRSMETLPEETYRRPSLYMFWFFILFLMFLILGYYSVGIDAWWGFIPAILSFGLSLFFICMLMTRFCYLTLDNENLTVHSAGRTIRYPYTDLRKVNFDFAREQTFTHIMELLDKDYRYRLFYIGRVSRKKLNEIAERLQQAGVDATCSLNDNKRFYHDNRH
;
A
#
# COMPACT_ATOMS: atom_id res chain seq x y z
N MET A 1 10.69 14.47 -17.13
CA MET A 1 9.67 14.77 -16.10
C MET A 1 10.13 15.98 -15.29
N LYS A 2 9.29 17.00 -15.07
CA LYS A 2 9.65 18.15 -14.22
C LYS A 2 9.38 17.81 -12.75
N ILE A 3 10.35 18.09 -11.87
CA ILE A 3 10.24 17.87 -10.42
C ILE A 3 10.23 19.22 -9.72
N SER A 4 9.43 19.35 -8.66
CA SER A 4 9.45 20.57 -7.84
C SER A 4 10.69 20.63 -6.96
N THR A 5 11.17 21.84 -6.68
CA THR A 5 12.29 22.08 -5.74
C THR A 5 12.07 21.40 -4.39
N LYS A 6 10.82 21.39 -3.89
CA LYS A 6 10.43 20.73 -2.65
C LYS A 6 10.58 19.20 -2.69
N GLU A 7 10.22 18.57 -3.82
CA GLU A 7 10.38 17.12 -4.00
C GLU A 7 11.87 16.73 -4.05
N GLN A 8 12.69 17.54 -4.74
CA GLN A 8 14.13 17.35 -4.79
C GLN A 8 14.77 17.45 -3.40
N GLN A 9 14.51 18.52 -2.66
CA GLN A 9 15.05 18.73 -1.31
C GLN A 9 14.69 17.56 -0.37
N ARG A 10 13.46 17.05 -0.46
CA ARG A 10 13.01 15.89 0.34
C ARG A 10 13.78 14.62 -0.01
N ALA A 11 14.00 14.37 -1.29
CA ALA A 11 14.74 13.19 -1.75
C ALA A 11 16.22 13.27 -1.34
N GLU A 12 16.86 14.43 -1.54
CA GLU A 12 18.25 14.66 -1.16
C GLU A 12 18.45 14.54 0.36
N PHE A 13 17.59 15.16 1.16
CA PHE A 13 17.62 15.03 2.62
C PHE A 13 17.49 13.57 3.05
N LEU A 14 16.61 12.81 2.41
CA LEU A 14 16.44 11.39 2.72
C LEU A 14 17.71 10.61 2.38
N LEU A 15 18.29 10.80 1.20
CA LEU A 15 19.55 10.13 0.79
C LEU A 15 20.70 10.47 1.75
N GLN A 16 20.85 11.74 2.12
CA GLN A 16 21.85 12.19 3.11
C GLN A 16 21.63 11.55 4.49
N SER A 17 20.38 11.51 4.98
CA SER A 17 20.04 10.85 6.25
C SER A 17 20.38 9.36 6.25
N GLN A 18 20.31 8.74 5.08
CA GLN A 18 20.68 7.35 4.86
C GLN A 18 22.16 7.19 4.50
N ARG A 19 22.98 8.25 4.46
CA ARG A 19 24.38 8.19 4.04
C ARG A 19 24.57 7.51 2.68
N ILE A 20 23.66 7.78 1.73
CA ILE A 20 23.73 7.28 0.36
C ILE A 20 24.03 8.47 -0.54
N GLN A 21 25.09 8.37 -1.32
CA GLN A 21 25.41 9.37 -2.33
C GLN A 21 24.80 8.95 -3.67
N LEU A 22 24.23 9.89 -4.42
CA LEU A 22 23.50 9.60 -5.66
C LEU A 22 24.36 8.81 -6.67
N HIS A 23 25.64 9.16 -6.82
CA HIS A 23 26.54 8.49 -7.77
C HIS A 23 26.93 7.06 -7.37
N GLN A 24 26.66 6.65 -6.13
CA GLN A 24 26.87 5.27 -5.65
C GLN A 24 25.70 4.36 -6.04
N ILE A 25 24.54 4.92 -6.37
CA ILE A 25 23.35 4.17 -6.76
C ILE A 25 23.49 3.73 -8.21
N GLU A 26 23.54 2.42 -8.43
CA GLU A 26 23.53 1.82 -9.76
C GLU A 26 22.10 1.69 -10.28
N SER A 27 21.19 1.23 -9.43
CA SER A 27 19.75 1.15 -9.73
C SER A 27 18.94 1.10 -8.43
N PHE A 28 17.62 1.16 -8.54
CA PHE A 28 16.74 0.96 -7.38
C PHE A 28 15.56 0.06 -7.71
N SER A 29 15.04 -0.59 -6.67
CA SER A 29 13.81 -1.36 -6.70
C SER A 29 12.82 -0.83 -5.67
N PHE A 30 11.54 -0.80 -6.04
CA PHE A 30 10.46 -0.28 -5.20
C PHE A 30 9.22 -1.17 -5.33
N MET A 31 8.44 -1.26 -4.25
CA MET A 31 7.24 -2.11 -4.16
C MET A 31 7.56 -3.59 -4.40
N GLU A 32 8.59 -4.09 -3.73
CA GLU A 32 9.03 -5.49 -3.83
C GLU A 32 9.61 -5.97 -2.50
N ARG A 33 9.38 -7.25 -2.17
CA ARG A 33 9.94 -7.88 -0.99
C ARG A 33 11.46 -8.05 -1.12
N TYR A 34 12.15 -7.95 0.01
CA TYR A 34 13.59 -8.14 0.07
C TYR A 34 13.96 -9.24 1.06
N PRO A 35 14.81 -10.22 0.75
CA PRO A 35 15.28 -10.54 -0.60
C PRO A 35 14.12 -11.05 -1.48
N ARG A 36 14.25 -10.84 -2.79
CA ARG A 36 13.24 -11.23 -3.80
C ARG A 36 12.92 -12.73 -3.77
N GLN A 37 13.93 -13.56 -3.48
CA GLN A 37 13.79 -14.99 -3.23
C GLN A 37 14.35 -15.30 -1.84
N ALA A 38 13.64 -16.14 -1.09
CA ALA A 38 14.17 -16.71 0.14
C ALA A 38 15.28 -17.71 -0.21
N HIS A 39 16.50 -17.21 -0.41
CA HIS A 39 17.67 -18.07 -0.50
C HIS A 39 17.94 -18.72 0.85
N LYS A 40 18.33 -20.01 0.84
CA LYS A 40 18.70 -20.77 2.04
C LYS A 40 19.78 -20.09 2.89
N ASP A 41 20.57 -19.20 2.28
CA ASP A 41 21.76 -18.58 2.90
C ASP A 41 21.52 -17.18 3.47
N ILE A 42 20.31 -16.63 3.38
CA ILE A 42 19.98 -15.32 3.97
C ILE A 42 19.29 -15.54 5.32
N PRO A 43 19.86 -15.06 6.44
CA PRO A 43 19.25 -15.20 7.76
C PRO A 43 17.82 -14.65 7.73
N ALA A 44 16.86 -15.40 8.29
CA ALA A 44 15.43 -15.05 8.31
C ALA A 44 15.14 -13.63 8.85
N GLY A 45 16.04 -13.06 9.66
CA GLY A 45 15.95 -11.69 10.18
C GLY A 45 16.23 -10.56 9.17
N LYS A 46 16.71 -10.83 7.96
CA LYS A 46 16.96 -9.81 6.92
C LYS A 46 15.79 -9.64 5.93
N ALA A 47 14.77 -10.48 6.02
CA ALA A 47 13.65 -10.45 5.09
C ALA A 47 12.63 -9.36 5.46
N LYS A 48 12.34 -8.46 4.53
CA LYS A 48 11.44 -7.32 4.63
C LYS A 48 10.22 -7.54 3.73
N TYR A 49 9.05 -7.25 4.27
CA TYR A 49 7.76 -7.39 3.60
C TYR A 49 6.84 -6.19 3.89
N GLY A 50 5.79 -6.08 3.08
CA GLY A 50 4.76 -5.06 3.19
C GLY A 50 5.12 -3.73 2.53
N PRO A 51 4.39 -2.66 2.84
CA PRO A 51 4.37 -1.48 2.00
C PRO A 51 5.63 -0.62 2.11
N GLY A 52 5.97 0.01 0.99
CA GLY A 52 6.97 1.05 0.89
C GLY A 52 8.39 0.52 1.01
N ILE A 53 8.66 -0.73 0.62
CA ILE A 53 10.03 -1.24 0.59
C ILE A 53 10.76 -0.59 -0.57
N PHE A 54 11.89 0.04 -0.24
CA PHE A 54 12.79 0.65 -1.19
C PHE A 54 14.17 0.00 -1.06
N VAL A 55 14.70 -0.51 -2.17
CA VAL A 55 16.02 -1.14 -2.25
C VAL A 55 16.88 -0.29 -3.17
N PHE A 56 18.03 0.14 -2.69
CA PHE A 56 19.08 0.73 -3.50
C PHE A 56 20.11 -0.34 -3.82
N HIS A 57 20.36 -0.56 -5.10
CA HIS A 57 21.44 -1.39 -5.58
C HIS A 57 22.66 -0.49 -5.78
N LEU A 58 23.67 -0.63 -4.91
CA LEU A 58 24.86 0.20 -4.94
C LEU A 58 25.95 -0.46 -5.80
N LYS A 59 26.80 0.35 -6.44
CA LYS A 59 27.90 -0.11 -7.32
C LYS A 59 28.87 -1.11 -6.67
N GLU A 60 28.98 -1.09 -5.34
CA GLU A 60 29.80 -2.02 -4.56
C GLU A 60 29.12 -3.41 -4.39
N LYS A 61 28.06 -3.70 -5.15
CA LYS A 61 27.21 -4.90 -5.03
C LYS A 61 26.60 -5.08 -3.63
N GLN A 62 26.43 -3.97 -2.91
CA GLN A 62 25.75 -3.95 -1.62
C GLN A 62 24.36 -3.36 -1.79
N ASP A 63 23.35 -4.12 -1.35
CA ASP A 63 21.98 -3.66 -1.31
C ASP A 63 21.69 -2.92 -0.01
N LYS A 64 21.11 -1.73 -0.13
CA LYS A 64 20.61 -0.96 1.02
C LYS A 64 19.11 -0.86 0.99
N VAL A 65 18.47 -1.37 2.03
CA VAL A 65 17.00 -1.48 2.07
C VAL A 65 16.41 -0.61 3.15
N ILE A 66 15.46 0.23 2.77
CA ILE A 66 14.75 1.12 3.69
C ILE A 66 13.24 0.89 3.61
N TYR A 67 12.56 1.21 4.70
CA TYR A 67 11.11 1.29 4.73
C TYR A 67 10.67 2.74 4.55
N MET A 68 9.80 2.97 3.59
CA MET A 68 9.25 4.26 3.24
C MET A 68 7.72 4.26 3.39
N PRO A 69 7.22 4.50 4.61
CA PRO A 69 5.79 4.68 4.80
C PRO A 69 5.29 5.91 4.01
N PRO A 70 3.98 6.00 3.70
CA PRO A 70 3.42 7.06 2.86
C PRO A 70 3.79 8.50 3.30
N PHE A 71 3.90 8.74 4.62
CA PHE A 71 4.25 10.05 5.16
C PHE A 71 5.72 10.47 4.93
N ARG A 72 6.61 9.52 4.56
CA ARG A 72 7.99 9.82 4.13
C ARG A 72 8.09 10.14 2.63
N HIS A 73 6.95 10.34 1.96
CA HIS A 73 6.87 10.78 0.56
C HIS A 73 7.67 9.91 -0.42
N PRO A 74 7.42 8.59 -0.50
CA PRO A 74 8.10 7.70 -1.45
C PRO A 74 8.02 8.19 -2.90
N SER A 75 6.91 8.83 -3.29
CA SER A 75 6.73 9.46 -4.61
C SER A 75 7.85 10.44 -4.95
N SER A 76 8.26 11.28 -4.00
CA SER A 76 9.29 12.30 -4.23
C SER A 76 10.64 11.66 -4.56
N LEU A 77 10.98 10.57 -3.85
CA LEU A 77 12.24 9.86 -4.07
C LEU A 77 12.26 9.09 -5.39
N VAL A 78 11.19 8.34 -5.70
CA VAL A 78 11.07 7.63 -6.99
C VAL A 78 11.17 8.63 -8.13
N ARG A 79 10.40 9.74 -8.05
CA ARG A 79 10.42 10.78 -9.07
C ARG A 79 11.82 11.36 -9.25
N PHE A 80 12.48 11.73 -8.14
CA PHE A 80 13.83 12.26 -8.13
C PHE A 80 14.81 11.32 -8.83
N LEU A 81 14.90 10.06 -8.40
CA LEU A 81 15.84 9.09 -8.96
C LEU A 81 15.60 8.85 -10.45
N VAL A 82 14.34 8.74 -10.88
CA VAL A 82 13.99 8.62 -12.31
C VAL A 82 14.43 9.86 -13.09
N SER A 83 14.28 11.07 -12.55
CA SER A 83 14.76 12.29 -13.25
C SER A 83 16.27 12.39 -13.34
N GLN A 84 16.99 11.79 -12.39
CA GLN A 84 18.45 11.72 -12.39
C GLN A 84 18.96 10.59 -13.31
N GLY A 85 18.06 9.88 -14.00
CA GLY A 85 18.41 8.79 -14.90
C GLY A 85 18.79 7.48 -14.19
N VAL A 86 18.51 7.36 -12.89
CA VAL A 86 18.78 6.11 -12.15
C VAL A 86 17.79 5.03 -12.62
N PRO A 87 18.26 3.86 -13.09
CA PRO A 87 17.40 2.78 -13.54
C PRO A 87 16.45 2.27 -12.45
N PHE A 88 15.19 2.07 -12.82
CA PHE A 88 14.18 1.44 -11.97
C PHE A 88 14.14 -0.07 -12.26
N ALA A 89 14.96 -0.83 -11.54
CA ALA A 89 15.36 -2.20 -11.89
C ALA A 89 14.20 -3.21 -11.94
N ASN A 90 13.21 -3.07 -11.06
CA ASN A 90 12.10 -4.01 -10.96
C ASN A 90 10.81 -3.50 -11.61
N TYR A 91 10.88 -2.52 -12.50
CA TYR A 91 9.75 -2.06 -13.29
C TYR A 91 9.86 -2.61 -14.72
N VAL A 92 8.85 -3.36 -15.14
CA VAL A 92 8.80 -3.95 -16.49
C VAL A 92 7.60 -3.37 -17.23
N PRO A 93 7.79 -2.47 -18.20
CA PRO A 93 6.71 -2.00 -19.06
C PRO A 93 6.03 -3.19 -19.75
N ARG A 94 4.70 -3.25 -19.68
CA ARG A 94 3.91 -4.29 -20.34
C ARG A 94 2.99 -3.68 -21.40
N GLY A 95 2.78 -4.43 -22.48
CA GLY A 95 1.72 -4.18 -23.44
C GLY A 95 0.45 -4.90 -23.01
N ARG A 96 -0.70 -4.39 -23.42
CA ARG A 96 -1.99 -5.08 -23.28
C ARG A 96 -1.98 -6.34 -24.14
N SER A 97 -2.35 -7.48 -23.58
CA SER A 97 -2.36 -8.78 -24.28
C SER A 97 -3.78 -9.27 -24.61
N MET A 98 -4.80 -8.88 -23.85
CA MET A 98 -6.21 -9.18 -24.17
C MET A 98 -6.91 -7.98 -24.78
N GLU A 99 -7.69 -8.20 -25.84
CA GLU A 99 -8.51 -7.15 -26.45
C GLU A 99 -9.60 -6.65 -25.49
N THR A 100 -10.31 -7.56 -24.81
CA THR A 100 -11.38 -7.21 -23.87
C THR A 100 -11.24 -7.95 -22.55
N LEU A 101 -11.32 -7.22 -21.44
CA LEU A 101 -11.36 -7.78 -20.09
C LEU A 101 -12.78 -7.66 -19.51
N PRO A 102 -13.38 -8.76 -19.03
CA PRO A 102 -14.71 -8.72 -18.45
C PRO A 102 -14.69 -8.01 -17.09
N GLU A 103 -15.76 -7.26 -16.81
CA GLU A 103 -15.93 -6.61 -15.52
C GLU A 103 -16.07 -7.64 -14.39
N GLU A 104 -15.23 -7.53 -13.36
CA GLU A 104 -15.32 -8.37 -12.17
C GLU A 104 -15.10 -7.56 -10.89
N THR A 105 -16.00 -7.74 -9.92
CA THR A 105 -15.93 -7.10 -8.61
C THR A 105 -15.42 -8.09 -7.56
N TYR A 106 -14.25 -7.81 -7.00
CA TYR A 106 -13.60 -8.60 -5.97
C TYR A 106 -13.95 -8.12 -4.58
N ARG A 107 -15.09 -8.58 -4.07
CA ARG A 107 -15.64 -8.12 -2.78
C ARG A 107 -16.07 -9.29 -1.90
N ARG A 108 -15.54 -9.36 -0.68
CA ARG A 108 -16.00 -10.27 0.37
C ARG A 108 -16.79 -9.53 1.47
N PRO A 109 -17.76 -10.19 2.09
CA PRO A 109 -18.34 -9.71 3.35
C PRO A 109 -17.27 -9.75 4.46
N SER A 110 -17.34 -8.80 5.38
CA SER A 110 -16.38 -8.69 6.48
C SER A 110 -17.13 -8.47 7.79
N LEU A 111 -17.08 -9.47 8.68
CA LEU A 111 -17.64 -9.36 10.02
C LEU A 111 -16.97 -8.23 10.80
N TYR A 112 -15.67 -8.01 10.60
CA TYR A 112 -14.96 -6.87 11.18
C TYR A 112 -15.58 -5.54 10.73
N MET A 113 -15.87 -5.37 9.44
CA MET A 113 -16.49 -4.13 8.95
C MET A 113 -17.83 -3.86 9.66
N PHE A 114 -18.63 -4.90 9.88
CA PHE A 114 -19.87 -4.81 10.65
C PHE A 114 -19.60 -4.37 12.10
N TRP A 115 -18.66 -5.02 12.79
CA TRP A 115 -18.28 -4.63 14.16
C TRP A 115 -17.76 -3.21 14.27
N PHE A 116 -16.91 -2.77 13.33
CA PHE A 116 -16.40 -1.39 13.29
C PHE A 116 -17.55 -0.39 13.09
N PHE A 117 -18.58 -0.74 12.32
CA PHE A 117 -19.77 0.09 12.15
C PHE A 117 -20.63 0.17 13.41
N ILE A 118 -20.84 -0.96 14.09
CA ILE A 118 -21.56 -1.00 15.37
C ILE A 118 -20.80 -0.21 16.45
N LEU A 119 -19.48 -0.38 16.55
CA LEU A 119 -18.64 0.38 17.48
C LEU A 119 -18.69 1.88 17.19
N PHE A 120 -18.60 2.28 15.92
CA PHE A 120 -18.78 3.67 15.50
C PHE A 120 -20.10 4.26 16.03
N LEU A 121 -21.21 3.55 15.81
CA LEU A 121 -22.54 3.99 16.23
C LEU A 121 -22.67 4.02 17.76
N MET A 122 -22.19 2.99 18.45
CA MET A 122 -22.21 2.90 19.91
C MET A 122 -21.47 4.09 20.55
N PHE A 123 -20.25 4.39 20.10
CA PHE A 123 -19.48 5.52 20.63
C PHE A 123 -20.05 6.89 20.23
N LEU A 124 -20.70 6.98 19.06
CA LEU A 124 -21.42 8.20 18.67
C LEU A 124 -22.59 8.47 19.63
N ILE A 125 -23.38 7.44 19.92
CA ILE A 125 -24.53 7.51 20.84
C ILE A 125 -24.05 7.79 22.27
N LEU A 126 -23.01 7.08 22.74
CA LEU A 126 -22.44 7.30 24.06
C LEU A 126 -21.89 8.71 24.23
N GLY A 127 -21.23 9.25 23.19
CA GLY A 127 -20.77 10.63 23.17
C GLY A 127 -21.92 11.62 23.28
N TYR A 128 -23.00 11.40 22.53
CA TYR A 128 -24.21 12.22 22.61
C TYR A 128 -24.83 12.22 24.01
N TYR A 129 -25.03 11.05 24.62
CA TYR A 129 -25.57 10.96 25.98
C TYR A 129 -24.65 11.58 27.04
N SER A 130 -23.33 11.46 26.86
CA SER A 130 -22.34 12.01 27.79
C SER A 130 -22.39 13.54 27.85
N VAL A 131 -22.78 14.21 26.77
CA VAL A 131 -22.98 15.67 26.74
C VAL A 131 -24.14 16.11 27.61
N GLY A 132 -25.17 15.26 27.77
CA GLY A 132 -26.35 15.56 28.59
C GLY A 132 -26.20 15.24 30.08
N ILE A 133 -25.00 14.84 30.54
CA ILE A 133 -24.74 14.59 31.96
C ILE A 133 -24.52 15.93 32.66
N ASP A 134 -25.38 16.24 33.66
CA ASP A 134 -25.26 17.38 34.58
C ASP A 134 -24.10 17.18 35.58
N ALA A 135 -22.90 16.95 35.06
CA ALA A 135 -21.67 16.90 35.83
C ALA A 135 -20.60 17.70 35.07
N TRP A 136 -19.84 18.51 35.80
CA TRP A 136 -18.75 19.31 35.22
C TRP A 136 -17.74 18.44 34.45
N TRP A 137 -17.57 17.16 34.83
CA TRP A 137 -16.67 16.22 34.16
C TRP A 137 -17.29 15.49 32.94
N GLY A 138 -18.57 15.71 32.63
CA GLY A 138 -19.30 15.03 31.55
C GLY A 138 -18.74 15.27 30.15
N PHE A 139 -18.00 16.38 29.95
CA PHE A 139 -17.33 16.65 28.67
C PHE A 139 -16.17 15.68 28.39
N ILE A 140 -15.51 15.11 29.41
CA ILE A 140 -14.41 14.17 29.22
C ILE A 140 -14.87 12.88 28.52
N PRO A 141 -15.87 12.14 29.04
CA PRO A 141 -16.37 10.96 28.34
C PRO A 141 -16.98 11.30 26.99
N ALA A 142 -17.57 12.49 26.81
CA ALA A 142 -18.06 12.93 25.51
C ALA A 142 -16.93 13.07 24.47
N ILE A 143 -15.84 13.78 24.79
CA ILE A 143 -14.69 13.96 23.90
C ILE A 143 -14.05 12.62 23.55
N LEU A 144 -13.84 11.75 24.55
CA LEU A 144 -13.27 10.42 24.32
C LEU A 144 -14.17 9.58 23.41
N SER A 145 -15.48 9.60 23.63
CA SER A 145 -16.44 8.84 22.83
C SER A 145 -16.52 9.35 21.39
N PHE A 146 -16.58 10.67 21.18
CA PHE A 146 -16.55 11.23 19.82
C PHE A 146 -15.20 10.97 19.12
N GLY A 147 -14.09 11.05 19.84
CA GLY A 147 -12.77 10.72 19.32
C GLY A 147 -12.69 9.25 18.86
N LEU A 148 -13.21 8.32 19.67
CA LEU A 148 -13.30 6.90 19.31
C LEU A 148 -14.25 6.66 18.13
N SER A 149 -15.40 7.33 18.10
CA SER A 149 -16.33 7.28 16.96
C SER A 149 -15.64 7.72 15.67
N LEU A 150 -14.94 8.87 15.68
CA LEU A 150 -14.17 9.37 14.54
C LEU A 150 -13.07 8.39 14.12
N PHE A 151 -12.39 7.77 15.08
CA PHE A 151 -11.40 6.74 14.81
C PHE A 151 -12.02 5.52 14.09
N PHE A 152 -13.16 5.01 14.56
CA PHE A 152 -13.82 3.85 13.95
C PHE A 152 -14.34 4.14 12.53
N ILE A 153 -14.92 5.32 12.27
CA ILE A 153 -15.33 5.68 10.91
C ILE A 153 -14.11 5.87 9.99
N CYS A 154 -13.01 6.44 10.48
CA CYS A 154 -11.76 6.52 9.71
C CYS A 154 -11.21 5.12 9.37
N MET A 155 -11.27 4.18 10.31
CA MET A 155 -10.90 2.78 10.07
C MET A 155 -11.80 2.13 9.02
N LEU A 156 -13.12 2.39 9.06
CA LEU A 156 -14.05 1.90 8.04
C LEU A 156 -13.71 2.39 6.64
N MET A 157 -13.43 3.69 6.51
CA MET A 157 -13.10 4.33 5.24
C MET A 157 -11.75 3.88 4.67
N THR A 158 -10.78 3.54 5.52
CA THR A 158 -9.40 3.30 5.07
C THR A 158 -9.02 1.83 4.98
N ARG A 159 -9.71 0.91 5.67
CA ARG A 159 -9.26 -0.48 5.85
C ARG A 159 -10.05 -1.53 5.06
N PHE A 160 -11.29 -1.22 4.69
CA PHE A 160 -12.20 -2.16 4.07
C PHE A 160 -12.39 -1.87 2.58
N CYS A 161 -11.31 -1.58 1.87
CA CYS A 161 -11.37 -1.38 0.43
C CYS A 161 -11.59 -2.71 -0.30
N TYR A 162 -12.32 -2.64 -1.42
CA TYR A 162 -12.46 -3.72 -2.40
C TYR A 162 -12.18 -3.18 -3.81
N LEU A 163 -12.01 -4.09 -4.76
CA LEU A 163 -11.56 -3.77 -6.11
C LEU A 163 -12.59 -4.20 -7.14
N THR A 164 -12.72 -3.43 -8.20
CA THR A 164 -13.45 -3.80 -9.42
C THR A 164 -12.51 -3.55 -10.59
N LEU A 165 -12.33 -4.57 -11.43
CA LEU A 165 -11.53 -4.47 -12.65
C LEU A 165 -12.50 -4.52 -13.82
N ASP A 166 -12.50 -3.48 -14.65
CA ASP A 166 -13.23 -3.43 -15.91
C ASP A 166 -12.27 -3.48 -17.10
N ASN A 167 -12.79 -3.23 -18.31
CA ASN A 167 -12.01 -3.29 -19.53
C ASN A 167 -10.83 -2.31 -19.57
N GLU A 168 -10.94 -1.17 -18.89
CA GLU A 168 -10.00 -0.05 -19.01
C GLU A 168 -9.51 0.49 -17.66
N ASN A 169 -10.15 0.12 -16.55
CA ASN A 169 -9.92 0.73 -15.26
C ASN A 169 -9.83 -0.28 -14.12
N LEU A 170 -8.92 0.02 -13.21
CA LEU A 170 -8.92 -0.48 -11.85
C LEU A 170 -9.70 0.51 -10.97
N THR A 171 -10.81 0.06 -10.40
CA THR A 171 -11.60 0.85 -9.46
C THR A 171 -11.39 0.36 -8.04
N VAL A 172 -10.99 1.27 -7.15
CA VAL A 172 -10.88 1.04 -5.71
C VAL A 172 -12.10 1.64 -5.02
N HIS A 173 -12.85 0.80 -4.34
CA HIS A 173 -14.02 1.20 -3.56
C HIS A 173 -13.69 1.17 -2.07
N SER A 174 -14.02 2.23 -1.36
CA SER A 174 -13.97 2.33 0.10
C SER A 174 -15.31 2.82 0.65
N ALA A 175 -15.49 2.81 1.97
CA ALA A 175 -16.65 3.45 2.56
C ALA A 175 -16.64 4.95 2.23
N GLY A 176 -17.66 5.43 1.52
CA GLY A 176 -17.82 6.85 1.14
C GLY A 176 -16.97 7.34 -0.03
N ARG A 177 -16.16 6.50 -0.70
CA ARG A 177 -15.35 6.93 -1.86
C ARG A 177 -15.14 5.81 -2.87
N THR A 178 -15.19 6.18 -4.15
CA THR A 178 -14.79 5.33 -5.26
C THR A 178 -13.71 6.08 -6.06
N ILE A 179 -12.59 5.42 -6.34
CA ILE A 179 -11.48 5.99 -7.12
C ILE A 179 -11.24 5.09 -8.32
N ARG A 180 -11.32 5.67 -9.52
CA ARG A 180 -11.05 4.97 -10.78
C ARG A 180 -9.65 5.31 -11.27
N TYR A 181 -8.90 4.29 -11.67
CA TYR A 181 -7.58 4.41 -12.27
C TYR A 181 -7.61 3.76 -13.66
N PRO A 182 -7.53 4.55 -14.74
CA PRO A 182 -7.31 4.00 -16.07
C PRO A 182 -6.02 3.19 -16.10
N TYR A 183 -6.00 2.04 -16.78
CA TYR A 183 -4.80 1.22 -16.92
C TYR A 183 -3.65 1.98 -17.60
N THR A 184 -3.98 2.90 -18.50
CA THR A 184 -3.02 3.83 -19.14
C THR A 184 -2.30 4.74 -18.15
N ASP A 185 -2.90 4.98 -16.99
CA ASP A 185 -2.37 5.84 -15.93
C ASP A 185 -1.65 5.03 -14.85
N LEU A 186 -1.62 3.70 -14.94
CA LEU A 186 -0.93 2.83 -14.00
C LEU A 186 0.42 2.38 -14.55
N ARG A 187 1.47 2.52 -13.76
CA ARG A 187 2.78 1.90 -14.05
C ARG A 187 2.89 0.56 -13.38
N LYS A 188 2.74 0.55 -12.06
CA LYS A 188 3.04 -0.62 -11.24
C LYS A 188 2.03 -0.79 -10.12
N VAL A 189 1.64 -2.04 -9.87
CA VAL A 189 0.75 -2.44 -8.78
C VAL A 189 1.39 -3.61 -8.03
N ASN A 190 1.42 -3.58 -6.71
CA ASN A 190 1.93 -4.69 -5.91
C ASN A 190 0.94 -5.07 -4.81
N PHE A 191 0.69 -6.36 -4.64
CA PHE A 191 -0.08 -6.93 -3.55
C PHE A 191 0.85 -7.63 -2.57
N ASP A 192 0.73 -7.27 -1.29
CA ASP A 192 1.54 -7.85 -0.22
C ASP A 192 0.76 -7.93 1.11
N PHE A 193 1.35 -8.56 2.12
CA PHE A 193 0.90 -8.53 3.50
C PHE A 193 1.07 -7.12 4.05
N ALA A 194 0.10 -6.67 4.86
CA ALA A 194 0.34 -5.52 5.70
C ALA A 194 1.39 -5.87 6.77
N ARG A 195 2.13 -4.87 7.25
CA ARG A 195 3.05 -5.08 8.39
C ARG A 195 2.33 -5.05 9.72
N GLU A 196 1.23 -4.31 9.79
CA GLU A 196 0.45 -4.20 11.01
C GLU A 196 -0.39 -5.49 11.19
N GLN A 197 -0.33 -6.09 12.38
CA GLN A 197 -1.00 -7.36 12.70
C GLN A 197 -2.52 -7.34 12.50
N THR A 198 -3.12 -6.14 12.52
CA THR A 198 -4.56 -5.94 12.35
C THR A 198 -5.02 -5.98 10.90
N PHE A 199 -4.10 -5.99 9.92
CA PHE A 199 -4.44 -6.01 8.49
C PHE A 199 -3.80 -7.20 7.80
N THR A 200 -4.53 -7.75 6.83
CA THR A 200 -4.06 -8.94 6.13
C THR A 200 -3.37 -8.57 4.82
N HIS A 201 -3.94 -7.66 4.03
CA HIS A 201 -3.47 -7.41 2.66
C HIS A 201 -3.51 -5.93 2.30
N ILE A 202 -2.54 -5.54 1.49
CA ILE A 202 -2.40 -4.19 0.94
C ILE A 202 -2.32 -4.25 -0.59
N MET A 203 -2.61 -3.10 -1.20
CA MET A 203 -2.30 -2.81 -2.59
C MET A 203 -1.48 -1.52 -2.63
N GLU A 204 -0.27 -1.63 -3.13
CA GLU A 204 0.58 -0.51 -3.49
C GLU A 204 0.36 -0.18 -4.96
N LEU A 205 0.24 1.10 -5.28
CA LEU A 205 -0.04 1.58 -6.63
C LEU A 205 0.90 2.72 -6.95
N LEU A 206 1.51 2.66 -8.13
CA LEU A 206 2.35 3.69 -8.71
C LEU A 206 1.76 4.12 -10.06
N ASP A 207 1.37 5.38 -10.16
CA ASP A 207 0.78 5.94 -11.38
C ASP A 207 1.85 6.34 -12.42
N LYS A 208 1.41 6.80 -13.60
CA LYS A 208 2.26 7.29 -14.70
C LYS A 208 3.20 8.42 -14.29
N ASP A 209 2.85 9.17 -13.25
CA ASP A 209 3.63 10.27 -12.69
C ASP A 209 4.50 9.83 -11.49
N TYR A 210 4.63 8.52 -11.28
CA TYR A 210 5.36 7.93 -10.15
C TYR A 210 4.84 8.38 -8.79
N ARG A 211 3.54 8.68 -8.68
CA ARG A 211 2.89 8.96 -7.39
C ARG A 211 2.45 7.64 -6.77
N TYR A 212 3.04 7.38 -5.62
CA TYR A 212 2.73 6.22 -4.81
C TYR A 212 1.46 6.41 -4.00
N ARG A 213 0.62 5.39 -3.99
CA ARG A 213 -0.58 5.28 -3.16
C ARG A 213 -0.63 3.91 -2.50
N LEU A 214 -1.10 3.88 -1.26
CA LEU A 214 -1.28 2.66 -0.47
C LEU A 214 -2.76 2.49 -0.14
N PHE A 215 -3.29 1.31 -0.42
CA PHE A 215 -4.66 0.92 -0.09
C PHE A 215 -4.66 -0.33 0.78
N TYR A 216 -5.49 -0.34 1.82
CA TYR A 216 -5.75 -1.55 2.60
C TYR A 216 -6.99 -2.23 2.04
N ILE A 217 -6.77 -3.38 1.42
CA ILE A 217 -7.79 -4.12 0.66
C ILE A 217 -8.37 -5.26 1.49
N GLY A 218 -8.82 -4.94 2.71
CA GLY A 218 -9.32 -5.94 3.67
C GLY A 218 -10.53 -6.74 3.18
N ARG A 219 -11.23 -6.24 2.15
CA ARG A 219 -12.39 -6.91 1.54
C ARG A 219 -12.07 -7.69 0.27
N VAL A 220 -10.80 -7.82 -0.10
CA VAL A 220 -10.39 -8.72 -1.18
C VAL A 220 -9.93 -10.04 -0.57
N SER A 221 -10.38 -11.15 -1.16
CA SER A 221 -9.93 -12.48 -0.75
C SER A 221 -8.50 -12.71 -1.23
N ARG A 222 -7.64 -13.25 -0.36
CA ARG A 222 -6.25 -13.58 -0.73
C ARG A 222 -6.17 -14.50 -1.94
N LYS A 223 -7.05 -15.50 -2.01
CA LYS A 223 -7.10 -16.48 -3.11
C LYS A 223 -7.35 -15.84 -4.48
N LYS A 224 -7.86 -14.61 -4.50
CA LYS A 224 -8.15 -13.85 -5.72
C LYS A 224 -7.05 -12.86 -6.09
N LEU A 225 -6.04 -12.64 -5.24
CA LEU A 225 -5.02 -11.61 -5.50
C LEU A 225 -4.05 -12.00 -6.63
N ASN A 226 -3.73 -13.29 -6.79
CA ASN A 226 -2.97 -13.77 -7.95
C ASN A 226 -3.74 -13.55 -9.24
N GLU A 227 -5.03 -13.94 -9.27
CA GLU A 227 -5.92 -13.71 -10.40
C GLU A 227 -6.04 -12.22 -10.77
N ILE A 228 -6.20 -11.34 -9.77
CA ILE A 228 -6.25 -9.89 -9.99
C ILE A 228 -4.92 -9.39 -10.58
N ALA A 229 -3.78 -9.85 -10.08
CA ALA A 229 -2.48 -9.48 -10.61
C ALA A 229 -2.31 -9.94 -12.06
N GLU A 230 -2.70 -11.17 -12.39
CA GLU A 230 -2.67 -11.70 -13.76
C GLU A 230 -3.56 -10.89 -14.71
N ARG A 231 -4.77 -10.51 -14.28
CA ARG A 231 -5.64 -9.64 -15.07
C ARG A 231 -5.06 -8.26 -15.31
N LEU A 232 -4.45 -7.65 -14.30
CA LEU A 232 -3.76 -6.37 -14.46
C LEU A 232 -2.57 -6.51 -15.42
N GLN A 233 -1.84 -7.62 -15.36
CA GLN A 233 -0.79 -7.93 -16.33
C GLN A 233 -1.32 -8.06 -17.76
N GLN A 234 -2.47 -8.72 -17.94
CA GLN A 234 -3.14 -8.82 -19.25
C GLN A 234 -3.61 -7.47 -19.78
N ALA A 235 -3.96 -6.55 -18.87
CA ALA A 235 -4.30 -5.16 -19.19
C ALA A 235 -3.09 -4.29 -19.55
N GLY A 236 -1.86 -4.80 -19.43
CA GLY A 236 -0.62 -4.06 -19.68
C GLY A 236 -0.05 -3.33 -18.46
N VAL A 237 -0.52 -3.63 -17.25
CA VAL A 237 0.01 -3.04 -16.00
C VAL A 237 1.08 -3.96 -15.40
N ASP A 238 2.19 -3.40 -14.91
CA ASP A 238 3.20 -4.17 -14.16
C ASP A 238 2.64 -4.53 -12.77
N ALA A 239 1.96 -5.67 -12.67
CA ALA A 239 1.34 -6.11 -11.44
C ALA A 239 2.05 -7.33 -10.83
N THR A 240 2.33 -7.28 -9.52
CA THR A 240 2.93 -8.40 -8.78
C THR A 240 2.08 -8.77 -7.58
N CYS A 241 1.88 -10.08 -7.36
CA CYS A 241 1.33 -10.58 -6.10
C CYS A 241 2.43 -11.32 -5.35
N SER A 242 2.88 -10.76 -4.23
CA SER A 242 3.94 -11.35 -3.42
C SER A 242 3.38 -12.36 -2.41
N LEU A 243 2.06 -12.50 -2.30
CA LEU A 243 1.41 -13.38 -1.33
C LEU A 243 1.56 -14.84 -1.76
N ASN A 244 2.22 -15.64 -0.93
CA ASN A 244 2.33 -17.07 -1.15
C ASN A 244 0.99 -17.72 -0.81
N ASP A 245 0.43 -18.64 -1.61
CA ASP A 245 -0.89 -19.27 -1.38
C ASP A 245 -0.94 -20.20 -0.15
N ASN A 246 0.24 -20.62 0.34
CA ASN A 246 0.35 -21.57 1.45
C ASN A 246 0.57 -20.95 2.84
N LYS A 247 0.81 -19.64 2.96
CA LYS A 247 1.13 -18.99 4.27
C LYS A 247 0.00 -18.12 4.78
N ARG A 248 -0.59 -18.43 5.95
CA ARG A 248 -1.73 -17.67 6.50
C ARG A 248 -1.32 -16.29 7.02
N PHE A 249 -0.11 -16.18 7.56
CA PHE A 249 0.55 -14.94 7.98
C PHE A 249 2.04 -14.98 7.62
N TYR A 250 2.72 -13.83 7.55
CA TYR A 250 4.18 -13.81 7.39
C TYR A 250 4.90 -14.46 8.59
N HIS A 251 4.31 -14.36 9.79
CA HIS A 251 4.79 -14.95 11.04
C HIS A 251 4.37 -16.41 11.28
N ASP A 252 4.06 -17.20 10.25
CA ASP A 252 4.09 -18.66 10.44
C ASP A 252 5.56 -19.06 10.64
N ASN A 253 5.98 -19.04 11.92
CA ASN A 253 7.15 -19.74 12.39
C ASN A 253 6.97 -21.18 11.91
N ARG A 254 7.81 -21.60 10.97
CA ARG A 254 8.02 -23.02 10.75
C ARG A 254 8.57 -23.56 12.07
N HIS A 255 7.69 -24.15 12.87
CA HIS A 255 8.06 -25.20 13.79
C HIS A 255 8.45 -26.43 12.98
#